data_AF-A0AA43TQ36-F1
#
_entry.id   AF-A0AA43TQ36-F1
#
_cell.length_a   1.000
_cell.length_b   1.000
_cell.length_c   1.000
_cell.angle_alpha   90.00
_cell.angle_beta   90.00
_cell.angle_gamma   90.00
#
_symmetry.space_group_name_H-M   'P 1'
#
loop_
_entity.id
_entity.type
_entity.pdbx_description
1 polymer ?
#
loop_
_entity_poly.entity_id
_entity_poly.type
_entity_poly.pdbx_seq_one_letter_code
_entity_poly.pdbx_strand_id
1 'polypeptide(L)'
;MQRLHRRAQNAVGHVARKQARESARNHRIDQYLKDKETAENASYRRQIRAQAKRHTWEAWRLGPLAPNRTMGTEEEDKEYRERELESKYLDNPELDSRARRRKNKKEAARKQVQGRLLRKPFGMTFKLGERVVCVADKGTARKDRGRIGKVEQVNVGGKTCLVEGLNMVPTNIRLSPTNPHPSQYYHLPIRTHQLRAIRTVLNPTTHTPEDIILGGLLPHHKQMADTPVLDPRNPWSDTSNRHHFLELAKQRAEKRTRRKESADEADKKRKDKIRTHPDDTPRYDVDARTWTPTLLRAPLPFSVVDELRGKYSAFRTRHTREFVEKVVENERRKKARAAYFERGGGMLEDPMKRLSLADQAKRRSEWRKRGDVPPPEVLERLGKRMVESGVAPSPVDAGEEERPRSVAVTDAEDRAVEQVERRIGREESKAYWPVKGWKERQRRQLPVELMMGDEEGRPFPAENVVEVGRK
;
A
#
# COMPACT_ATOMS: atom_id res chain seq x y z
N MET A 1 -13.20 -6.76 -33.70
CA MET A 1 -13.04 -5.75 -32.61
C MET A 1 -12.66 -6.34 -31.25
N GLN A 2 -13.34 -7.37 -30.75
CA GLN A 2 -13.00 -8.00 -29.46
C GLN A 2 -11.54 -8.46 -29.37
N ARG A 3 -10.98 -8.99 -30.46
CA ARG A 3 -9.57 -9.40 -30.51
C ARG A 3 -8.57 -8.25 -30.28
N LEU A 4 -8.86 -7.04 -30.77
CA LEU A 4 -8.00 -5.87 -30.56
C LEU A 4 -8.01 -5.44 -29.09
N HIS A 5 -9.18 -5.48 -28.44
CA HIS A 5 -9.32 -5.23 -27.01
C HIS A 5 -8.55 -6.27 -26.19
N ARG A 6 -8.69 -7.56 -26.52
CA ARG A 6 -7.91 -8.64 -25.89
C ARG A 6 -6.41 -8.43 -26.05
N ARG A 7 -5.94 -7.98 -27.23
CA ARG A 7 -4.52 -7.65 -27.45
C ARG A 7 -4.04 -6.53 -26.53
N ALA A 8 -4.80 -5.44 -26.43
CA ALA A 8 -4.46 -4.32 -25.54
C ALA A 8 -4.48 -4.74 -24.06
N GLN A 9 -5.52 -5.46 -23.63
CA GLN A 9 -5.62 -6.02 -22.27
C GLN A 9 -4.45 -6.94 -21.94
N ASN A 10 -4.07 -7.84 -22.86
CA ASN A 10 -2.92 -8.71 -22.68
C ASN A 10 -1.63 -7.90 -22.54
N ALA A 11 -1.42 -6.88 -23.37
CA ALA A 11 -0.27 -5.99 -23.27
C ALA A 11 -0.22 -5.27 -21.92
N VAL A 12 -1.36 -4.76 -21.42
CA VAL A 12 -1.48 -4.13 -20.09
C VAL A 12 -1.11 -5.14 -19.01
N GLY A 13 -1.67 -6.35 -19.07
CA GLY A 13 -1.36 -7.43 -18.13
C GLY A 13 0.12 -7.85 -18.17
N HIS A 14 0.78 -7.80 -19.33
CA HIS A 14 2.23 -8.06 -19.41
C HIS A 14 3.07 -6.97 -18.74
N VAL A 15 2.78 -5.69 -19.00
CA VAL A 15 3.49 -4.58 -18.35
C VAL A 15 3.24 -4.55 -16.85
N ALA A 16 1.98 -4.72 -16.42
CA ALA A 16 1.62 -4.78 -15.00
C ALA A 16 2.35 -5.92 -14.28
N ARG A 17 2.44 -7.11 -14.88
CA ARG A 17 3.21 -8.24 -14.33
C ARG A 17 4.71 -7.93 -14.24
N LYS A 18 5.29 -7.26 -15.24
CA LYS A 18 6.70 -6.86 -15.22
C LYS A 18 6.95 -5.84 -14.10
N GLN A 19 6.13 -4.79 -14.03
CA GLN A 19 6.20 -3.77 -12.98
C GLN A 19 6.01 -4.37 -11.59
N ALA A 20 5.07 -5.30 -11.41
CA ALA A 20 4.87 -5.98 -10.13
C ALA A 20 6.08 -6.83 -9.71
N ARG A 21 6.76 -7.49 -10.66
CA ARG A 21 8.01 -8.24 -10.39
C ARG A 21 9.13 -7.30 -10.00
N GLU A 22 9.27 -6.17 -10.70
CA GLU A 22 10.28 -5.15 -10.42
C GLU A 22 10.04 -4.46 -9.07
N SER A 23 8.81 -4.02 -8.79
CA SER A 23 8.45 -3.46 -7.50
C SER A 23 8.64 -4.46 -6.36
N ALA A 24 8.35 -5.75 -6.59
CA ALA A 24 8.60 -6.80 -5.60
C ALA A 24 10.11 -7.03 -5.39
N ARG A 25 10.94 -6.91 -6.43
CA ARG A 25 12.41 -6.99 -6.31
C ARG A 25 12.95 -5.78 -5.53
N ASN A 26 12.56 -4.57 -5.90
CA ASN A 26 12.99 -3.34 -5.23
C ASN A 26 12.55 -3.36 -3.76
N HIS A 27 11.31 -3.76 -3.49
CA HIS A 27 10.82 -3.93 -2.12
C HIS A 27 11.63 -4.93 -1.29
N ARG A 28 12.15 -6.01 -1.89
CA ARG A 28 13.03 -6.97 -1.20
C ARG A 28 14.40 -6.36 -0.89
N ILE A 29 14.95 -5.57 -1.82
CA ILE A 29 16.22 -4.87 -1.64
C ILE A 29 16.08 -3.85 -0.51
N ASP A 30 15.04 -3.01 -0.55
CA ASP A 30 14.74 -2.03 0.49
C ASP A 30 14.55 -2.69 1.85
N GLN A 31 13.84 -3.83 1.89
CA GLN A 31 13.68 -4.62 3.12
C GLN A 31 15.01 -5.13 3.65
N TYR A 32 15.88 -5.67 2.78
CA TYR A 32 17.19 -6.15 3.18
C TYR A 32 18.06 -5.04 3.76
N LEU A 33 18.09 -3.86 3.13
CA LEU A 33 18.83 -2.70 3.62
C LEU A 33 18.32 -2.24 5.00
N LYS A 34 16.99 -2.13 5.17
CA LYS A 34 16.36 -1.79 6.45
C LYS A 34 16.63 -2.86 7.52
N ASP A 35 16.55 -4.13 7.18
CA ASP A 35 16.82 -5.24 8.13
C ASP A 35 18.30 -5.24 8.56
N LYS A 36 19.23 -4.99 7.63
CA LYS A 36 20.65 -4.86 7.92
C LYS A 36 20.92 -3.70 8.88
N GLU A 37 20.41 -2.51 8.57
CA GLU A 37 20.54 -1.33 9.42
C GLU A 37 19.93 -1.53 10.81
N THR A 38 18.74 -2.16 10.89
CA THR A 38 18.12 -2.46 12.19
C THR A 38 18.90 -3.52 13.00
N ALA A 39 19.57 -4.46 12.32
CA ALA A 39 20.42 -5.46 12.96
C ALA A 39 21.70 -4.83 13.53
N GLU A 40 22.34 -3.94 12.78
CA GLU A 40 23.51 -3.14 13.22
C GLU A 40 23.15 -2.25 14.41
N ASN A 41 22.02 -1.54 14.33
CA ASN A 41 21.51 -0.75 15.46
C ASN A 41 21.18 -1.62 16.69
N ALA A 42 20.73 -2.85 16.48
CA ALA A 42 20.45 -3.78 17.56
C ALA A 42 21.71 -4.37 18.20
N SER A 43 22.76 -4.69 17.41
CA SER A 43 24.04 -5.18 17.93
C SER A 43 24.74 -4.10 18.74
N TYR A 44 24.80 -2.88 18.23
CA TYR A 44 25.37 -1.73 18.91
C TYR A 44 24.66 -1.44 20.25
N ARG A 45 23.32 -1.44 20.27
CA ARG A 45 22.55 -1.31 21.53
C ARG A 45 22.80 -2.44 22.53
N ARG A 46 23.12 -3.65 22.05
CA ARG A 46 23.49 -4.78 22.94
C ARG A 46 24.88 -4.56 23.53
N GLN A 47 25.84 -4.07 22.73
CA GLN A 47 27.19 -3.74 23.20
C GLN A 47 27.15 -2.66 24.29
N ILE A 48 26.44 -1.55 24.07
CA ILE A 48 26.27 -0.49 25.08
C ILE A 48 25.68 -1.04 26.37
N ARG A 49 24.64 -1.89 26.29
CA ARG A 49 24.04 -2.50 27.49
C ARG A 49 25.00 -3.46 28.20
N ALA A 50 25.82 -4.20 27.47
CA ALA A 50 26.81 -5.11 28.05
C ALA A 50 27.93 -4.33 28.75
N GLN A 51 28.44 -3.27 28.12
CA GLN A 51 29.40 -2.35 28.71
C GLN A 51 28.84 -1.67 29.96
N ALA A 52 27.61 -1.13 29.90
CA ALA A 52 26.96 -0.52 31.07
C ALA A 52 26.88 -1.48 32.27
N LYS A 53 26.59 -2.77 32.03
CA LYS A 53 26.61 -3.79 33.08
C LYS A 53 28.01 -4.02 33.66
N ARG A 54 29.05 -4.06 32.82
CA ARG A 54 30.44 -4.17 33.27
C ARG A 54 30.81 -2.96 34.14
N HIS A 55 30.48 -1.75 33.70
CA HIS A 55 30.75 -0.53 34.46
C HIS A 55 30.04 -0.51 35.81
N THR A 56 28.78 -0.97 35.89
CA THR A 56 28.09 -1.08 37.18
C THR A 56 28.78 -2.07 38.11
N TRP A 57 29.32 -3.17 37.58
CA TRP A 57 30.02 -4.17 38.37
C TRP A 57 31.41 -3.69 38.83
N GLU A 58 32.15 -3.02 37.96
CA GLU A 58 33.44 -2.39 38.26
C GLU A 58 33.30 -1.29 39.31
N ALA A 59 32.29 -0.42 39.17
CA ALA A 59 32.01 0.63 40.15
C ALA A 59 31.68 0.04 41.52
N TRP A 60 30.90 -1.05 41.55
CA TRP A 60 30.59 -1.75 42.80
C TRP A 60 31.83 -2.41 43.42
N ARG A 61 32.70 -3.02 42.61
CA ARG A 61 33.91 -3.71 43.08
C ARG A 61 35.02 -2.76 43.55
N LEU A 62 35.19 -1.63 42.88
CA LEU A 62 36.27 -0.66 43.16
C LEU A 62 35.87 0.41 44.18
N GLY A 63 34.56 0.62 44.39
CA GLY A 63 34.04 1.59 45.36
C GLY A 63 34.58 3.01 45.08
N PRO A 64 35.34 3.62 46.01
CA PRO A 64 35.90 4.96 45.82
C PRO A 64 36.98 5.04 44.72
N LEU A 65 37.59 3.91 44.34
CA LEU A 65 38.59 3.84 43.27
C LEU A 65 37.96 3.62 41.89
N ALA A 66 36.65 3.75 41.75
CA ALA A 66 35.99 3.61 40.46
C ALA A 66 36.50 4.66 39.46
N PRO A 67 36.91 4.25 38.24
CA PRO A 67 37.50 5.19 37.29
C PRO A 67 36.47 6.20 36.80
N ASN A 68 36.87 7.47 36.75
CA ASN A 68 36.04 8.55 36.24
C ASN A 68 36.00 8.54 34.71
N ARG A 69 35.04 7.81 34.16
CA ARG A 69 34.91 7.61 32.70
C ARG A 69 34.45 8.85 31.93
N THR A 70 34.16 9.98 32.60
CA THR A 70 33.73 11.22 31.92
C THR A 70 34.90 12.13 31.53
N MET A 71 36.14 11.81 31.95
CA MET A 71 37.33 12.67 31.80
C MET A 71 38.44 11.94 31.00
N GLY A 72 38.10 11.22 29.94
CA GLY A 72 39.05 10.39 29.19
C GLY A 72 40.01 11.21 28.31
N THR A 73 41.10 10.57 27.88
CA THR A 73 41.95 11.09 26.78
C THR A 73 41.21 11.05 25.44
N GLU A 74 41.60 11.80 24.40
CA GLU A 74 40.82 11.91 23.13
C GLU A 74 40.39 10.58 22.48
N GLU A 75 41.12 9.49 22.71
CA GLU A 75 40.78 8.14 22.24
C GLU A 75 39.72 7.46 23.13
N GLU A 76 39.82 7.60 24.45
CA GLU A 76 38.80 7.17 25.42
C GLU A 76 37.55 8.05 25.36
N ASP A 77 37.73 9.33 25.03
CA ASP A 77 36.69 10.30 24.76
C ASP A 77 35.99 10.01 23.43
N LYS A 78 36.66 9.43 22.42
CA LYS A 78 35.97 8.89 21.23
C LYS A 78 35.08 7.71 21.63
N GLU A 79 35.57 6.78 22.44
CA GLU A 79 34.76 5.65 22.94
C GLU A 79 33.59 6.12 23.85
N TYR A 80 33.79 7.20 24.62
CA TYR A 80 32.75 7.81 25.44
C TYR A 80 31.77 8.68 24.61
N ARG A 81 32.27 9.40 23.61
CA ARG A 81 31.48 10.13 22.60
C ARG A 81 30.69 9.19 21.72
N GLU A 82 31.16 7.97 21.51
CA GLU A 82 30.42 6.86 20.92
C GLU A 82 29.39 6.25 21.88
N ARG A 83 29.31 6.64 23.16
CA ARG A 83 28.16 6.34 24.03
C ARG A 83 27.05 7.38 23.92
N GLU A 84 27.39 8.60 23.54
CA GLU A 84 26.37 9.54 23.08
C GLU A 84 25.72 8.91 21.85
N LEU A 85 24.39 8.91 21.82
CA LEU A 85 23.69 8.29 20.70
C LEU A 85 24.16 8.99 19.43
N GLU A 86 24.66 8.21 18.47
CA GLU A 86 24.91 8.75 17.13
C GLU A 86 23.69 9.53 16.65
N SER A 87 23.91 10.62 15.93
CA SER A 87 22.83 11.42 15.31
C SER A 87 21.86 10.56 14.49
N LYS A 88 22.31 9.41 13.96
CA LYS A 88 21.49 8.40 13.28
C LYS A 88 20.29 7.90 14.11
N TYR A 89 20.33 8.04 15.44
CA TYR A 89 19.23 7.66 16.34
C TYR A 89 18.20 8.79 16.58
N LEU A 90 18.52 10.03 16.19
CA LEU A 90 17.54 11.12 16.12
C LEU A 90 16.56 10.86 14.98
N ASP A 91 17.07 10.29 13.88
CA ASP A 91 16.25 9.86 12.77
C ASP A 91 15.38 8.69 13.18
N ASN A 92 14.07 8.88 13.04
CA ASN A 92 13.08 7.88 13.37
C ASN A 92 13.09 6.77 12.32
N PRO A 93 13.63 5.57 12.60
CA PRO A 93 13.52 4.49 11.64
C PRO A 93 12.03 4.22 11.41
N GLU A 94 11.58 4.38 10.17
CA GLU A 94 10.21 4.05 9.82
C GLU A 94 9.94 2.62 10.26
N LEU A 95 8.87 2.41 11.04
CA LEU A 95 8.45 1.06 11.36
C LEU A 95 8.21 0.32 10.05
N ASP A 96 8.93 -0.77 9.79
CA ASP A 96 8.73 -1.57 8.59
C ASP A 96 7.26 -1.98 8.46
N SER A 97 6.72 -1.89 7.24
CA SER A 97 5.33 -2.23 6.92
C SER A 97 4.95 -3.67 7.31
N ARG A 98 5.89 -4.64 7.24
CA ARG A 98 5.67 -6.01 7.73
C ARG A 98 5.72 -6.08 9.25
N ALA A 99 6.65 -5.39 9.91
CA ALA A 99 6.64 -5.25 11.36
C ALA A 99 5.34 -4.61 11.86
N ARG A 100 4.84 -3.57 11.16
CA ARG A 100 3.51 -2.98 11.39
C ARG A 100 2.40 -4.01 11.19
N ARG A 101 2.38 -4.75 10.08
CA ARG A 101 1.36 -5.80 9.81
C ARG A 101 1.40 -6.94 10.84
N ARG A 102 2.59 -7.47 11.18
CA ARG A 102 2.78 -8.53 12.18
C ARG A 102 2.38 -8.07 13.58
N LYS A 103 2.79 -6.86 13.98
CA LYS A 103 2.44 -6.28 15.29
C LYS A 103 0.95 -5.98 15.35
N ASN A 104 0.36 -5.40 14.30
CA ASN A 104 -1.08 -5.19 14.19
C ASN A 104 -1.84 -6.53 14.23
N LYS A 105 -1.35 -7.60 13.56
CA LYS A 105 -1.97 -8.92 13.58
C LYS A 105 -1.87 -9.58 14.97
N LYS A 106 -0.72 -9.51 15.64
CA LYS A 106 -0.54 -10.03 17.01
C LYS A 106 -1.33 -9.23 18.05
N GLU A 107 -1.36 -7.90 17.94
CA GLU A 107 -2.18 -7.05 18.80
C GLU A 107 -3.67 -7.25 18.55
N ALA A 108 -4.10 -7.43 17.29
CA ALA A 108 -5.46 -7.80 16.97
C ALA A 108 -5.83 -9.15 17.58
N ALA A 109 -4.98 -10.18 17.45
CA ALA A 109 -5.20 -11.50 18.04
C ALA A 109 -5.28 -11.45 19.58
N ARG A 110 -4.36 -10.74 20.25
CA ARG A 110 -4.35 -10.63 21.72
C ARG A 110 -5.56 -9.88 22.28
N LYS A 111 -6.11 -8.92 21.52
CA LYS A 111 -7.29 -8.13 21.92
C LYS A 111 -8.61 -8.81 21.55
N GLN A 112 -8.62 -9.68 20.54
CA GLN A 112 -9.76 -10.54 20.19
C GLN A 112 -10.07 -11.56 21.30
N VAL A 113 -9.03 -12.06 21.99
CA VAL A 113 -9.18 -12.94 23.16
C VAL A 113 -9.78 -12.22 24.39
N GLN A 114 -9.67 -10.89 24.48
CA GLN A 114 -10.15 -10.11 25.63
C GLN A 114 -11.58 -9.58 25.47
N GLY A 115 -12.34 -10.01 24.45
CA GLY A 115 -13.74 -9.58 24.25
C GLY A 115 -13.97 -8.10 23.95
N ARG A 116 -12.93 -7.25 24.07
CA ARG A 116 -12.95 -5.84 23.66
C ARG A 116 -12.88 -5.77 22.15
N LEU A 117 -14.05 -5.76 21.50
CA LEU A 117 -14.17 -5.15 20.18
C LEU A 117 -13.53 -3.76 20.26
N LEU A 118 -12.53 -3.50 19.41
CA LEU A 118 -12.55 -2.41 18.43
C LEU A 118 -11.13 -2.11 17.86
N ARG A 119 -11.04 -2.36 16.55
CA ARG A 119 -10.59 -1.44 15.49
C ARG A 119 -9.11 -1.05 15.37
N LYS A 120 -8.64 -1.16 14.13
CA LYS A 120 -7.27 -0.83 13.70
C LYS A 120 -6.94 0.64 14.08
N PRO A 121 -5.84 0.91 14.80
CA PRO A 121 -5.36 2.27 15.04
C PRO A 121 -4.70 2.80 13.77
N PHE A 122 -5.52 3.16 12.77
CA PHE A 122 -5.07 3.71 11.50
C PHE A 122 -4.86 5.24 11.53
N GLY A 123 -5.20 5.90 12.63
CA GLY A 123 -4.93 7.33 12.83
C GLY A 123 -3.85 7.56 13.88
N MET A 124 -3.04 8.59 13.65
CA MET A 124 -2.21 9.19 14.70
C MET A 124 -3.12 9.80 15.77
N THR A 125 -2.86 9.53 17.05
CA THR A 125 -3.74 9.94 18.15
C THR A 125 -3.48 11.35 18.67
N PHE A 126 -2.30 11.91 18.40
CA PHE A 126 -1.86 13.19 18.97
C PHE A 126 -1.70 14.27 17.91
N LYS A 127 -1.99 15.52 18.30
CA LYS A 127 -1.74 16.72 17.49
C LYS A 127 -0.53 17.50 17.99
N LEU A 128 0.05 18.33 17.11
CA LEU A 128 1.09 19.30 17.47
C LEU A 128 0.56 20.24 18.57
N GLY A 129 1.34 20.45 19.62
CA GLY A 129 1.01 21.28 20.78
C GLY A 129 0.14 20.61 21.85
N GLU A 130 -0.29 19.36 21.67
CA GLU A 130 -1.11 18.65 22.65
C GLU A 130 -0.29 18.28 23.91
N ARG A 131 -0.90 18.39 25.10
CA ARG A 131 -0.29 17.98 26.36
C ARG A 131 -0.36 16.47 26.49
N VAL A 132 0.79 15.84 26.72
CA VAL A 132 0.91 14.39 26.85
C VAL A 132 1.70 14.02 28.09
N VAL A 133 1.33 12.91 28.71
CA VAL A 133 2.06 12.27 29.80
C VAL A 133 2.76 11.03 29.30
N CYS A 134 3.99 10.81 29.75
CA CYS A 134 4.70 9.56 29.50
C CYS A 134 4.23 8.48 30.49
N VAL A 135 3.60 7.43 29.96
CA VAL A 135 3.08 6.27 30.72
C VAL A 135 3.94 5.03 30.46
N ALA A 136 5.15 5.19 29.93
CA ALA A 136 5.98 4.06 29.52
C ALA A 136 6.26 3.09 30.68
N ASP A 137 5.71 1.87 30.60
CA ASP A 137 6.01 0.79 31.55
C ASP A 137 7.37 0.12 31.25
N LYS A 138 7.83 0.19 30.00
CA LYS A 138 9.09 -0.41 29.52
C LYS A 138 9.74 0.47 28.43
N GLY A 139 11.07 0.48 28.40
CA GLY A 139 11.88 1.11 27.34
C GLY A 139 12.66 2.35 27.77
N THR A 140 13.09 3.14 26.78
CA THR A 140 13.92 4.35 26.93
C THR A 140 13.25 5.45 27.73
N ALA A 141 11.94 5.65 27.57
CA ALA A 141 11.19 6.68 28.29
C ALA A 141 10.84 6.32 29.75
N ARG A 142 11.47 5.28 30.35
CA ARG A 142 11.22 4.88 31.75
C ARG A 142 11.66 5.96 32.74
N LYS A 143 12.75 6.68 32.44
CA LYS A 143 13.28 7.76 33.30
C LYS A 143 12.26 8.89 33.48
N ASP A 144 11.47 9.15 32.45
CA ASP A 144 10.51 10.25 32.40
C ASP A 144 9.06 9.80 32.65
N ARG A 145 8.85 8.64 33.26
CA ARG A 145 7.49 8.15 33.57
C ARG A 145 6.79 9.13 34.50
N GLY A 146 5.55 9.50 34.15
CA GLY A 146 4.75 10.48 34.90
C GLY A 146 5.05 11.94 34.56
N ARG A 147 6.11 12.24 33.80
CA ARG A 147 6.40 13.60 33.34
C ARG A 147 5.45 13.99 32.22
N ILE A 148 5.07 15.27 32.23
CA ILE A 148 4.14 15.89 31.28
C ILE A 148 4.95 16.79 30.35
N GLY A 149 4.65 16.74 29.06
CA GLY A 149 5.27 17.62 28.06
C GLY A 149 4.29 17.97 26.94
N LYS A 150 4.70 18.89 26.06
CA LYS A 150 3.94 19.28 24.87
C LYS A 150 4.51 18.59 23.63
N VAL A 151 3.65 18.11 22.75
CA VAL A 151 4.08 17.47 21.50
C VAL A 151 4.61 18.53 20.54
N GLU A 152 5.90 18.47 20.21
CA GLU A 152 6.58 19.41 19.32
C GLU A 152 6.48 18.96 17.85
N GLN A 153 6.76 17.68 17.59
CA GLN A 153 6.72 17.10 16.24
C GLN A 153 6.05 15.73 16.26
N VAL A 154 5.29 15.43 15.22
CA VAL A 154 4.56 14.16 15.07
C VAL A 154 4.99 13.46 13.80
N ASN A 155 5.59 12.27 13.92
CA ASN A 155 5.98 11.45 12.79
C ASN A 155 4.95 10.34 12.55
N VAL A 156 4.14 10.51 11.49
CA VAL A 156 3.06 9.58 11.11
C VAL A 156 3.61 8.22 10.64
N GLY A 157 4.74 8.20 9.94
CA GLY A 157 5.41 6.98 9.51
C GLY A 157 5.92 6.18 10.70
N GLY A 158 6.75 6.79 11.54
CA GLY A 158 7.37 6.15 12.71
C GLY A 158 6.41 5.81 13.86
N LYS A 159 5.21 6.40 13.88
CA LYS A 159 4.30 6.42 15.05
C LYS A 159 5.03 6.90 16.31
N THR A 160 5.86 7.91 16.14
CA THR A 160 6.65 8.55 17.18
C THR A 160 6.31 10.04 17.27
N CYS A 161 6.51 10.60 18.44
CA CYS A 161 6.28 12.00 18.76
C CYS A 161 7.53 12.52 19.47
N LEU A 162 8.00 13.70 19.06
CA LEU A 162 8.93 14.48 19.85
C LEU A 162 8.13 15.30 20.84
N VAL A 163 8.53 15.23 22.11
CA VAL A 163 7.83 15.89 23.20
C VAL A 163 8.85 16.76 23.94
N GLU A 164 8.51 18.03 24.08
CA GLU A 164 9.33 19.04 24.74
C GLU A 164 9.66 18.61 26.18
N GLY A 165 10.94 18.70 26.53
CA GLY A 165 11.46 18.38 27.86
C GLY A 165 11.46 16.88 28.23
N LEU A 166 10.99 15.97 27.37
CA LEU A 166 10.98 14.53 27.64
C LEU A 166 12.04 13.80 26.81
N ASN A 167 12.55 12.69 27.38
CA ASN A 167 13.48 11.78 26.74
C ASN A 167 14.70 12.49 26.14
N MET A 168 15.24 13.46 26.88
CA MET A 168 16.43 14.22 26.49
C MET A 168 17.67 13.37 26.66
N VAL A 169 18.50 13.29 25.63
CA VAL A 169 19.76 12.53 25.67
C VAL A 169 20.88 13.38 25.08
N PRO A 170 22.08 13.40 25.70
CA PRO A 170 23.24 14.03 25.09
C PRO A 170 23.58 13.28 23.81
N THR A 171 23.63 14.01 22.71
CA THR A 171 23.92 13.51 21.37
C THR A 171 25.16 14.24 20.88
N ASN A 172 26.11 13.49 20.35
CA ASN A 172 27.26 14.07 19.69
C ASN A 172 26.83 14.55 18.30
N ILE A 173 26.87 15.85 18.09
CA ILE A 173 26.62 16.42 16.76
C ILE A 173 27.95 16.92 16.23
N ARG A 174 28.21 16.60 14.95
CA ARG A 174 29.34 17.17 14.23
C ARG A 174 29.31 18.68 14.41
N LEU A 175 30.39 19.22 14.97
CA LEU A 175 30.57 20.62 15.33
C LEU A 175 29.89 21.54 14.31
N SER A 176 28.74 22.09 14.70
CA SER A 176 28.12 23.19 13.97
C SER A 176 28.91 24.46 14.30
N PRO A 177 29.08 25.40 13.35
CA PRO A 177 29.83 26.62 13.60
C PRO A 177 29.22 27.48 14.73
N THR A 178 27.93 27.30 15.03
CA THR A 178 27.20 28.07 16.04
C THR A 178 27.48 27.62 17.48
N ASN A 179 27.74 26.33 17.70
CA ASN A 179 27.92 25.76 19.04
C ASN A 179 29.17 24.86 19.06
N PRO A 180 30.26 25.28 19.73
CA PRO A 180 31.53 24.56 19.77
C PRO A 180 31.51 23.36 20.73
N HIS A 181 30.45 23.21 21.55
CA HIS A 181 30.34 22.05 22.43
C HIS A 181 30.01 20.80 21.61
N PRO A 182 30.82 19.72 21.74
CA PRO A 182 30.65 18.50 20.95
C PRO A 182 29.35 17.77 21.30
N SER A 183 28.85 17.93 22.53
CA SER A 183 27.64 17.29 23.01
C SER A 183 26.54 18.31 23.28
N GLN A 184 25.35 18.01 22.77
CA GLN A 184 24.15 18.80 22.98
C GLN A 184 22.98 17.88 23.33
N TYR A 185 22.07 18.35 24.18
CA TYR A 185 20.89 17.58 24.57
C TYR A 185 19.79 17.74 23.52
N TYR A 186 19.30 16.61 23.01
CA TYR A 186 18.18 16.59 22.08
C TYR A 186 17.03 15.74 22.59
N HIS A 187 15.81 16.12 22.24
CA HIS A 187 14.62 15.31 22.44
C HIS A 187 14.70 14.08 21.55
N LEU A 188 14.68 12.89 22.13
CA LEU A 188 14.55 11.66 21.37
C LEU A 188 13.07 11.31 21.16
N PRO A 189 12.72 10.79 19.97
CA PRO A 189 11.35 10.47 19.65
C PRO A 189 10.77 9.36 20.54
N ILE A 190 9.64 9.66 21.18
CA ILE A 190 8.89 8.72 22.02
C ILE A 190 7.81 8.06 21.18
N ARG A 191 7.62 6.76 21.33
CA ARG A 191 6.57 6.07 20.57
C ARG A 191 5.20 6.43 21.12
N THR A 192 4.25 6.69 20.23
CA THR A 192 2.85 7.05 20.55
C THR A 192 2.19 6.16 21.60
N HIS A 193 2.40 4.84 21.56
CA HIS A 193 1.83 3.92 22.56
C HIS A 193 2.34 4.11 24.00
N GLN A 194 3.48 4.79 24.20
CA GLN A 194 4.06 5.14 25.49
C GLN A 194 3.52 6.46 26.05
N LEU A 195 2.80 7.23 25.24
CA LEU A 195 2.21 8.51 25.62
C LEU A 195 0.70 8.36 25.86
N ARG A 196 0.14 9.21 26.70
CA ARG A 196 -1.30 9.42 26.85
C ARG A 196 -1.60 10.91 26.81
N ALA A 197 -2.73 11.29 26.22
CA ALA A 197 -3.14 12.68 26.17
C ALA A 197 -3.67 13.10 27.54
N ILE A 198 -3.38 14.35 27.91
CA ILE A 198 -3.97 15.02 29.07
C ILE A 198 -4.95 16.05 28.55
N ARG A 199 -6.16 16.05 29.12
CA ARG A 199 -7.13 17.12 28.89
C ARG A 199 -7.63 17.66 30.22
N THR A 200 -7.79 18.98 30.25
CA THR A 200 -8.58 19.64 31.26
C THR A 200 -10.05 19.32 31.00
N VAL A 201 -10.71 18.70 31.97
CA VAL A 201 -12.14 18.43 31.97
C VAL A 201 -12.75 19.10 33.19
N LEU A 202 -13.93 19.68 33.03
CA LEU A 202 -14.66 20.23 34.15
C LEU A 202 -15.30 19.08 34.94
N ASN A 203 -14.99 18.98 36.22
CA ASN A 203 -15.67 18.01 37.07
C ASN A 203 -17.16 18.33 37.18
N PRO A 204 -18.05 17.33 37.02
CA PRO A 204 -19.49 17.58 37.02
C PRO A 204 -20.02 18.02 38.39
N THR A 205 -19.38 17.58 39.48
CA THR A 205 -19.83 17.85 40.85
C THR A 205 -19.24 19.16 41.40
N THR A 206 -17.93 19.35 41.25
CA THR A 206 -17.21 20.49 41.85
C THR A 206 -17.12 21.69 40.91
N HIS A 207 -17.41 21.51 39.62
CA HIS A 207 -17.19 22.53 38.58
C HIS A 207 -15.76 23.11 38.56
N THR A 208 -14.78 22.38 39.07
CA THR A 208 -13.37 22.72 38.99
C THR A 208 -12.74 22.06 37.77
N PRO A 209 -11.85 22.75 37.03
CA PRO A 209 -11.12 22.14 35.93
C PRO A 209 -10.05 21.20 36.49
N GLU A 210 -10.09 19.93 36.11
CA GLU A 210 -9.09 18.92 36.49
C GLU A 210 -8.40 18.34 35.26
N ASP A 211 -7.09 18.08 35.40
CA ASP A 211 -6.28 17.44 34.37
C ASP A 211 -6.49 15.92 34.43
N ILE A 212 -7.15 15.36 33.43
CA ILE A 212 -7.44 13.93 33.33
C ILE A 212 -6.56 13.28 32.26
N ILE A 213 -5.96 12.14 32.61
CA ILE A 213 -5.20 11.30 31.67
C ILE A 213 -6.18 10.43 30.89
N LEU A 214 -6.17 10.55 29.56
CA LEU A 214 -7.06 9.77 28.70
C LEU A 214 -6.50 8.36 28.49
N GLY A 215 -7.21 7.33 28.97
CA GLY A 215 -6.81 5.92 28.86
C GLY A 215 -6.78 5.36 27.43
N GLY A 216 -7.55 5.97 26.52
CA GLY A 216 -7.55 5.65 25.09
C GLY A 216 -8.42 6.63 24.30
N LEU A 217 -7.90 7.14 23.19
CA LEU A 217 -8.65 7.98 22.26
C LEU A 217 -9.27 7.09 21.18
N LEU A 218 -10.61 7.06 21.12
CA LEU A 218 -11.31 6.48 19.99
C LEU A 218 -11.40 7.53 18.87
N PRO A 219 -11.06 7.20 17.61
CA PRO A 219 -11.39 8.08 16.50
C PRO A 219 -12.92 8.23 16.45
N HIS A 220 -13.40 9.48 16.56
CA HIS A 220 -14.81 9.88 16.70
C HIS A 220 -15.73 9.46 15.53
N HIS A 221 -15.20 8.76 14.52
CA HIS A 221 -15.85 8.44 13.26
C HIS A 221 -17.03 7.45 13.37
N LYS A 222 -17.23 6.74 14.49
CA LYS A 222 -18.17 5.59 14.50
C LYS A 222 -19.31 5.67 15.51
N GLN A 223 -19.43 6.76 16.27
CA GLN A 223 -20.54 6.95 17.21
C GLN A 223 -21.59 7.96 16.74
N MET A 224 -21.28 8.76 15.73
CA MET A 224 -22.26 9.58 15.01
C MET A 224 -22.49 8.95 13.63
N ALA A 225 -23.73 9.00 13.14
CA ALA A 225 -24.14 8.53 11.82
C ALA A 225 -23.51 9.32 10.65
N ASP A 226 -22.65 10.28 10.95
CA ASP A 226 -21.93 11.08 9.97
C ASP A 226 -20.64 10.35 9.55
N THR A 227 -20.77 9.55 8.50
CA THR A 227 -19.63 9.07 7.72
C THR A 227 -18.76 10.25 7.27
N PRO A 228 -17.44 10.05 7.07
CA PRO A 228 -16.64 11.06 6.39
C PRO A 228 -17.25 11.22 5.00
N VAL A 229 -17.90 12.35 4.77
CA VAL A 229 -18.31 12.74 3.44
C VAL A 229 -17.01 13.06 2.72
N LEU A 230 -16.44 12.05 2.06
CA LEU A 230 -15.60 12.26 0.90
C LEU A 230 -16.44 13.17 0.00
N ASP A 231 -16.09 14.44 -0.08
CA ASP A 231 -16.82 15.38 -0.90
C ASP A 231 -16.80 14.85 -2.34
N PRO A 232 -17.93 14.37 -2.88
CA PRO A 232 -17.94 13.76 -4.21
C PRO A 232 -17.59 14.78 -5.29
N ARG A 233 -17.67 16.09 -4.98
CA ARG A 233 -17.28 17.18 -5.88
C ARG A 233 -15.77 17.36 -5.96
N ASN A 234 -15.00 16.88 -4.98
CA ASN A 234 -13.55 16.99 -5.01
C ASN A 234 -12.85 15.75 -4.39
N PRO A 235 -12.87 14.61 -5.11
CA PRO A 235 -12.23 13.36 -4.65
C PRO A 235 -10.71 13.46 -4.52
N TRP A 236 -10.11 14.54 -5.03
CA TRP A 236 -8.66 14.82 -4.97
C TRP A 236 -8.27 15.73 -3.81
N SER A 237 -9.24 16.35 -3.13
CA SER A 237 -8.95 17.20 -1.98
C SER A 237 -8.76 16.34 -0.73
N ASP A 238 -7.50 16.16 -0.34
CA ASP A 238 -7.07 15.51 0.91
C ASP A 238 -7.53 16.29 2.18
N THR A 239 -8.27 17.38 2.00
CA THR A 239 -8.84 18.26 3.03
C THR A 239 -10.12 17.73 3.68
N SER A 240 -10.86 16.81 3.05
CA SER A 240 -12.13 16.29 3.60
C SER A 240 -11.97 15.51 4.92
N ASN A 241 -10.76 15.03 5.24
CA ASN A 241 -10.46 14.38 6.51
C ASN A 241 -10.01 15.33 7.65
N ARG A 242 -9.94 16.66 7.43
CA ARG A 242 -9.31 17.60 8.40
C ARG A 242 -10.27 18.37 9.32
N HIS A 243 -11.58 18.33 9.10
CA HIS A 243 -12.53 19.07 9.94
C HIS A 243 -13.38 18.15 10.83
N HIS A 244 -12.76 17.60 11.87
CA HIS A 244 -13.54 17.07 13.00
C HIS A 244 -14.01 18.23 13.89
N PHE A 245 -15.29 18.61 13.73
CA PHE A 245 -15.99 19.45 14.69
C PHE A 245 -16.19 18.68 16.00
N LEU A 246 -15.62 19.24 17.07
CA LEU A 246 -16.00 18.94 18.45
C LEU A 246 -17.31 19.67 18.73
N GLU A 247 -18.35 18.92 19.06
CA GLU A 247 -19.66 19.45 19.42
C GLU A 247 -19.96 19.11 20.88
N LEU A 248 -19.74 20.10 21.75
CA LEU A 248 -20.48 20.26 23.00
C LEU A 248 -21.22 21.59 22.88
N ALA A 249 -22.44 21.49 22.34
CA ALA A 249 -23.34 22.61 22.15
C ALA A 249 -23.92 23.03 23.51
N LYS A 250 -23.27 24.03 24.13
CA LYS A 250 -23.85 25.03 25.06
C LYS A 250 -22.87 26.18 25.38
N GLN A 251 -21.56 26.03 25.12
CA GLN A 251 -20.55 27.10 25.28
C GLN A 251 -20.34 28.01 24.03
N ARG A 252 -21.31 28.08 23.10
CA ARG A 252 -21.10 28.58 21.72
C ARG A 252 -21.39 30.07 21.49
N ALA A 253 -21.86 30.82 22.47
CA ALA A 253 -22.11 32.26 22.30
C ALA A 253 -20.82 33.09 22.46
N GLU A 254 -20.00 32.80 23.47
CA GLU A 254 -18.82 33.61 23.80
C GLU A 254 -17.54 33.17 23.05
N LYS A 255 -17.48 31.92 22.59
CA LYS A 255 -16.37 31.41 21.74
C LYS A 255 -16.42 31.91 20.28
N ARG A 256 -17.49 32.59 19.83
CA ARG A 256 -17.62 33.04 18.44
C ARG A 256 -16.78 34.28 18.13
N THR A 257 -16.53 35.16 19.10
CA THR A 257 -15.72 36.37 18.91
C THR A 257 -14.22 36.06 18.92
N ARG A 258 -13.71 35.33 19.93
CA ARG A 258 -12.30 34.85 19.95
C ARG A 258 -11.94 33.94 18.77
N ARG A 259 -12.91 33.20 18.22
CA ARG A 259 -12.67 32.29 17.10
C ARG A 259 -12.57 33.03 15.75
N LYS A 260 -13.20 34.20 15.59
CA LYS A 260 -13.01 35.04 14.40
C LYS A 260 -11.57 35.57 14.35
N GLU A 261 -11.10 36.18 15.44
CA GLU A 261 -9.72 36.67 15.54
C GLU A 261 -8.68 35.58 15.32
N SER A 262 -8.86 34.39 15.92
CA SER A 262 -7.95 33.25 15.70
C SER A 262 -8.04 32.62 14.30
N ALA A 263 -9.20 32.73 13.63
CA ALA A 263 -9.38 32.22 12.28
C ALA A 263 -8.77 33.17 11.25
N ASP A 264 -8.93 34.48 11.44
CA ASP A 264 -8.31 35.51 10.61
C ASP A 264 -6.78 35.45 10.75
N GLU A 265 -6.25 35.22 11.96
CA GLU A 265 -4.82 35.04 12.17
C GLU A 265 -4.29 33.70 11.61
N ALA A 266 -5.08 32.62 11.69
CA ALA A 266 -4.73 31.33 11.09
C ALA A 266 -4.77 31.38 9.56
N ASP A 267 -5.72 32.10 8.96
CA ASP A 267 -5.80 32.32 7.52
C ASP A 267 -4.70 33.25 7.04
N LYS A 268 -4.29 34.25 7.84
CA LYS A 268 -3.09 35.06 7.58
C LYS A 268 -1.83 34.19 7.60
N LYS A 269 -1.63 33.37 8.65
CA LYS A 269 -0.51 32.40 8.74
C LYS A 269 -0.52 31.35 7.62
N ARG A 270 -1.71 30.97 7.10
CA ARG A 270 -1.84 30.08 5.92
C ARG A 270 -1.44 30.79 4.64
N LYS A 271 -1.92 32.02 4.44
CA LYS A 271 -1.53 32.88 3.31
C LYS A 271 -0.02 33.15 3.31
N ASP A 272 0.58 33.40 4.48
CA ASP A 272 2.03 33.61 4.62
C ASP A 272 2.87 32.36 4.30
N LYS A 273 2.27 31.15 4.40
CA LYS A 273 2.91 29.88 4.01
C LYS A 273 2.74 29.56 2.52
N ILE A 274 1.65 30.02 1.90
CA ILE A 274 1.44 29.89 0.46
C ILE A 274 2.03 31.14 -0.18
N ARG A 275 3.36 31.19 -0.24
CA ARG A 275 4.06 32.28 -0.92
C ARG A 275 3.90 32.09 -2.43
N THR A 276 3.36 33.10 -3.09
CA THR A 276 3.42 33.20 -4.55
C THR A 276 4.84 33.59 -4.93
N HIS A 277 5.48 32.77 -5.75
CA HIS A 277 6.78 33.07 -6.32
C HIS A 277 6.62 33.96 -7.56
N PRO A 278 7.62 34.78 -7.92
CA PRO A 278 7.55 35.58 -9.15
C PRO A 278 7.44 34.72 -10.42
N ASP A 279 7.88 33.46 -10.35
CA ASP A 279 7.78 32.48 -11.43
C ASP A 279 6.41 31.78 -11.51
N ASP A 280 5.52 32.02 -10.53
CA ASP A 280 4.17 31.46 -10.55
C ASP A 280 3.29 32.24 -11.52
N THR A 281 2.41 31.54 -12.22
CA THR A 281 1.39 32.19 -13.08
C THR A 281 0.37 32.91 -12.20
N PRO A 282 0.06 34.19 -12.49
CA PRO A 282 -0.93 34.91 -11.72
C PRO A 282 -2.30 34.25 -11.91
N ARG A 283 -3.13 34.29 -10.86
CA ARG A 283 -4.42 33.61 -10.85
C ARG A 283 -5.34 34.00 -12.01
N TYR A 284 -5.29 35.26 -12.44
CA TYR A 284 -6.07 35.73 -13.58
C TYR A 284 -5.77 34.97 -14.87
N ASP A 285 -4.49 34.67 -15.15
CA ASP A 285 -4.08 33.94 -16.34
C ASP A 285 -4.45 32.45 -16.25
N VAL A 286 -4.36 31.87 -15.05
CA VAL A 286 -4.77 30.47 -14.80
C VAL A 286 -6.28 30.29 -14.97
N ASP A 287 -7.07 31.26 -14.49
CA ASP A 287 -8.54 31.22 -14.52
C ASP A 287 -9.10 31.68 -15.89
N ALA A 288 -8.27 32.20 -16.79
CA ALA A 288 -8.67 32.68 -18.11
C ALA A 288 -9.20 31.52 -19.00
N ARG A 289 -10.49 31.59 -19.37
CA ARG A 289 -11.14 30.60 -20.23
C ARG A 289 -10.85 30.88 -21.70
N THR A 290 -9.72 30.39 -22.20
CA THR A 290 -9.29 30.58 -23.59
C THR A 290 -9.81 29.53 -24.56
N TRP A 291 -10.17 28.34 -24.07
CA TRP A 291 -10.60 27.22 -24.92
C TRP A 291 -12.07 27.34 -25.34
N THR A 292 -12.31 27.43 -26.65
CA THR A 292 -13.64 27.36 -27.25
C THR A 292 -13.76 26.04 -28.03
N PRO A 293 -14.71 25.15 -27.69
CA PRO A 293 -14.85 23.87 -28.35
C PRO A 293 -15.34 24.05 -29.80
N THR A 294 -14.60 23.49 -30.76
CA THR A 294 -14.97 23.49 -32.18
C THR A 294 -15.37 22.09 -32.64
N LEU A 295 -16.45 21.96 -33.42
CA LEU A 295 -16.86 20.67 -33.99
C LEU A 295 -16.16 20.33 -35.30
N LEU A 296 -15.94 21.35 -36.17
CA LEU A 296 -15.41 21.14 -37.52
C LEU A 296 -13.88 21.03 -37.57
N ARG A 297 -13.19 21.64 -36.60
CA ARG A 297 -11.73 21.65 -36.52
C ARG A 297 -11.28 20.90 -35.27
N ALA A 298 -10.28 20.04 -35.41
CA ALA A 298 -9.65 19.41 -34.26
C ALA A 298 -8.96 20.48 -33.38
N PRO A 299 -9.00 20.38 -32.04
CA PRO A 299 -8.41 21.37 -31.14
C PRO A 299 -6.87 21.46 -31.28
N LEU A 300 -6.25 20.42 -31.82
CA LEU A 300 -4.81 20.34 -32.09
C LEU A 300 -4.60 19.83 -33.53
N PRO A 301 -3.51 20.21 -34.20
CA PRO A 301 -3.17 19.66 -35.52
C PRO A 301 -2.91 18.14 -35.43
N PHE A 302 -3.21 17.42 -36.51
CA PHE A 302 -3.10 15.95 -36.53
C PHE A 302 -1.67 15.43 -36.34
N SER A 303 -0.64 16.24 -36.65
CA SER A 303 0.77 15.90 -36.40
C SER A 303 1.04 15.68 -34.90
N VAL A 304 0.54 16.58 -34.05
CA VAL A 304 0.71 16.53 -32.59
C VAL A 304 0.02 15.30 -31.98
N VAL A 305 -1.04 14.79 -32.61
CA VAL A 305 -1.71 13.57 -32.13
C VAL A 305 -0.79 12.35 -32.21
N ASP A 306 0.11 12.27 -33.19
CA ASP A 306 1.07 11.17 -33.33
C ASP A 306 2.26 11.30 -32.33
N GLU A 307 2.50 12.50 -31.77
CA GLU A 307 3.45 12.74 -30.68
C GLU A 307 2.86 12.39 -29.31
N LEU A 308 1.62 12.82 -29.05
CA LEU A 308 0.91 12.57 -27.78
C LEU A 308 0.69 11.07 -27.52
N ARG A 309 0.65 10.25 -28.59
CA ARG A 309 0.50 8.80 -28.46
C ARG A 309 1.26 8.07 -29.55
N GLY A 310 1.85 6.93 -29.19
CA GLY A 310 2.43 6.02 -30.19
C GLY A 310 1.37 5.51 -31.17
N LYS A 311 1.42 5.96 -32.42
CA LYS A 311 0.50 5.57 -33.52
C LYS A 311 0.34 4.06 -33.67
N TYR A 312 1.45 3.33 -33.49
CA TYR A 312 1.54 1.88 -33.63
C TYR A 312 1.59 1.14 -32.28
N SER A 313 1.22 1.82 -31.18
CA SER A 313 1.23 1.23 -29.84
C SER A 313 0.30 0.01 -29.74
N ALA A 314 0.78 -1.04 -29.07
CA ALA A 314 -0.02 -2.24 -28.79
C ALA A 314 -1.19 -1.96 -27.82
N PHE A 315 -1.16 -0.84 -27.09
CA PHE A 315 -2.20 -0.39 -26.16
C PHE A 315 -3.30 0.44 -26.83
N ARG A 316 -3.21 0.68 -28.14
CA ARG A 316 -4.19 1.47 -28.88
C ARG A 316 -5.54 0.76 -28.89
N THR A 317 -6.59 1.47 -28.42
CA THR A 317 -7.98 1.00 -28.45
C THR A 317 -8.84 1.74 -29.48
N ARG A 318 -8.52 3.01 -29.77
CA ARG A 318 -9.20 3.85 -30.75
C ARG A 318 -8.56 3.72 -32.14
N HIS A 319 -9.16 2.90 -33.01
CA HIS A 319 -8.69 2.63 -34.38
C HIS A 319 -9.54 3.34 -35.44
N THR A 320 -8.98 3.55 -36.63
CA THR A 320 -9.74 4.05 -37.80
C THR A 320 -10.65 2.94 -38.33
N ARG A 321 -11.77 3.34 -38.96
CA ARG A 321 -12.74 2.39 -39.54
C ARG A 321 -12.10 1.48 -40.58
N GLU A 322 -11.31 2.05 -41.49
CA GLU A 322 -10.56 1.31 -42.51
C GLU A 322 -9.66 0.22 -41.92
N PHE A 323 -8.97 0.53 -40.81
CA PHE A 323 -8.12 -0.44 -40.13
C PHE A 323 -8.94 -1.58 -39.54
N VAL A 324 -10.09 -1.27 -38.93
CA VAL A 324 -11.00 -2.28 -38.38
C VAL A 324 -11.54 -3.17 -39.48
N GLU A 325 -11.96 -2.60 -40.60
CA GLU A 325 -12.44 -3.33 -41.78
C GLU A 325 -11.34 -4.24 -42.34
N LYS A 326 -10.10 -3.74 -42.48
CA LYS A 326 -8.95 -4.55 -42.90
C LYS A 326 -8.64 -5.69 -41.92
N VAL A 327 -8.81 -5.49 -40.62
CA VAL A 327 -8.65 -6.54 -39.61
C VAL A 327 -9.77 -7.58 -39.73
N VAL A 328 -11.03 -7.15 -39.89
CA VAL A 328 -12.19 -8.05 -40.07
C VAL A 328 -12.05 -8.85 -41.36
N GLU A 329 -11.63 -8.23 -42.45
CA GLU A 329 -11.42 -8.90 -43.74
C GLU A 329 -10.29 -9.93 -43.66
N ASN A 330 -9.19 -9.60 -42.99
CA ASN A 330 -8.14 -10.58 -42.72
C ASN A 330 -8.63 -11.76 -41.87
N GLU A 331 -9.55 -11.54 -40.93
CA GLU A 331 -10.17 -12.61 -40.15
C GLU A 331 -11.12 -13.46 -40.99
N ARG A 332 -11.93 -12.84 -41.87
CA ARG A 332 -12.78 -13.55 -42.83
C ARG A 332 -11.95 -14.40 -43.78
N ARG A 333 -10.89 -13.84 -44.37
CA ARG A 333 -9.95 -14.57 -45.24
C ARG A 333 -9.30 -15.74 -44.50
N LYS A 334 -8.88 -15.56 -43.25
CA LYS A 334 -8.33 -16.66 -42.43
C LYS A 334 -9.36 -17.74 -42.15
N LYS A 335 -10.60 -17.37 -41.83
CA LYS A 335 -11.71 -18.32 -41.64
C LYS A 335 -12.08 -19.05 -42.92
N ALA A 336 -12.15 -18.35 -44.06
CA ALA A 336 -12.40 -18.95 -45.36
C ALA A 336 -11.28 -19.92 -45.74
N ARG A 337 -10.01 -19.54 -45.50
CA ARG A 337 -8.86 -20.43 -45.70
C ARG A 337 -8.92 -21.65 -44.78
N ALA A 338 -9.27 -21.48 -43.50
CA ALA A 338 -9.44 -22.60 -42.57
C ALA A 338 -10.59 -23.52 -43.00
N ALA A 339 -11.75 -22.97 -43.36
CA ALA A 339 -12.90 -23.72 -43.86
C ALA A 339 -12.59 -24.45 -45.17
N TYR A 340 -11.80 -23.84 -46.04
CA TYR A 340 -11.29 -24.49 -47.25
C TYR A 340 -10.44 -25.71 -46.90
N PHE A 341 -9.51 -25.59 -45.95
CA PHE A 341 -8.73 -26.74 -45.48
C PHE A 341 -9.57 -27.81 -44.77
N GLU A 342 -10.54 -27.43 -43.95
CA GLU A 342 -11.46 -28.36 -43.28
C GLU A 342 -12.33 -29.13 -44.28
N ARG A 343 -12.73 -28.49 -45.38
CA ARG A 343 -13.42 -29.12 -46.52
C ARG A 343 -12.47 -29.86 -47.46
N GLY A 344 -11.29 -30.29 -47.03
CA GLY A 344 -10.38 -31.04 -47.90
C GLY A 344 -9.88 -30.24 -49.13
N GLY A 345 -9.88 -28.91 -49.11
CA GLY A 345 -9.37 -28.10 -50.22
C GLY A 345 -7.86 -28.31 -50.52
N GLY A 346 -7.14 -29.07 -49.69
CA GLY A 346 -5.79 -29.55 -49.97
C GLY A 346 -5.68 -31.06 -50.29
N MET A 347 -6.76 -31.83 -50.12
CA MET A 347 -6.83 -33.28 -50.36
C MET A 347 -8.26 -33.65 -50.78
N LEU A 348 -8.41 -34.27 -51.96
CA LEU A 348 -9.69 -34.69 -52.57
C LEU A 348 -10.74 -35.06 -51.50
N GLU A 349 -11.85 -34.32 -51.43
CA GLU A 349 -12.91 -34.61 -50.47
C GLU A 349 -13.40 -36.04 -50.64
N ASP A 350 -13.25 -36.84 -49.57
CA ASP A 350 -13.73 -38.21 -49.52
C ASP A 350 -15.27 -38.22 -49.72
N PRO A 351 -15.80 -38.87 -50.77
CA PRO A 351 -17.22 -38.85 -51.11
C PRO A 351 -18.14 -39.27 -49.95
N MET A 352 -17.67 -40.13 -49.05
CA MET A 352 -18.40 -40.53 -47.85
C MET A 352 -18.65 -39.38 -46.88
N LYS A 353 -17.71 -38.44 -46.75
CA LYS A 353 -17.85 -37.27 -45.86
C LYS A 353 -18.87 -36.27 -46.41
N ARG A 354 -18.94 -36.10 -47.72
CA ARG A 354 -19.95 -35.26 -48.38
C ARG A 354 -21.37 -35.76 -48.12
N LEU A 355 -21.59 -37.07 -48.25
CA LEU A 355 -22.88 -37.70 -47.96
C LEU A 355 -23.27 -37.54 -46.48
N SER A 356 -22.33 -37.78 -45.56
CA SER A 356 -22.57 -37.61 -44.12
C SER A 356 -22.96 -36.17 -43.74
N LEU A 357 -22.28 -35.16 -44.30
CA LEU A 357 -22.61 -33.76 -44.07
C LEU A 357 -23.99 -33.38 -44.64
N ALA A 358 -24.34 -33.89 -45.82
CA ALA A 358 -25.64 -33.68 -46.44
C ALA A 358 -26.77 -34.31 -45.61
N ASP A 359 -26.58 -35.53 -45.10
CA ASP A 359 -27.55 -36.19 -44.23
C ASP A 359 -27.69 -35.50 -42.87
N GLN A 360 -26.59 -35.01 -42.29
CA GLN A 360 -26.65 -34.19 -41.08
C GLN A 360 -27.39 -32.87 -41.31
N ALA A 361 -27.20 -32.22 -42.46
CA ALA A 361 -27.90 -30.98 -42.80
C ALA A 361 -29.40 -31.23 -43.00
N LYS A 362 -29.78 -32.31 -43.70
CA LYS A 362 -31.17 -32.75 -43.84
C LYS A 362 -31.81 -33.03 -42.49
N ARG A 363 -31.16 -33.86 -41.66
CA ARG A 363 -31.60 -34.13 -40.27
C ARG A 363 -31.77 -32.83 -39.49
N ARG A 364 -30.79 -31.91 -39.47
CA ARG A 364 -30.94 -30.63 -38.76
C ARG A 364 -32.09 -29.77 -39.29
N SER A 365 -32.36 -29.78 -40.59
CA SER A 365 -33.49 -29.04 -41.17
C SER A 365 -34.84 -29.67 -40.81
N GLU A 366 -34.91 -31.00 -40.79
CA GLU A 366 -36.11 -31.75 -40.37
C GLU A 366 -36.37 -31.59 -38.88
N TRP A 367 -35.33 -31.60 -38.06
CA TRP A 367 -35.42 -31.32 -36.62
C TRP A 367 -35.90 -29.89 -36.35
N ARG A 368 -35.36 -28.89 -37.08
CA ARG A 368 -35.84 -27.50 -36.98
C ARG A 368 -37.29 -27.33 -37.43
N LYS A 369 -37.74 -28.12 -38.42
CA LYS A 369 -39.13 -28.10 -38.92
C LYS A 369 -40.09 -28.83 -37.99
N ARG A 370 -39.67 -29.95 -37.39
CA ARG A 370 -40.47 -30.70 -36.41
C ARG A 370 -40.66 -29.92 -35.12
N GLY A 371 -39.64 -29.15 -34.71
CA GLY A 371 -39.61 -28.55 -33.38
C GLY A 371 -39.44 -29.63 -32.31
N ASP A 372 -38.75 -29.31 -31.21
CA ASP A 372 -38.51 -30.26 -30.12
C ASP A 372 -39.72 -30.45 -29.19
N VAL A 373 -40.92 -30.06 -29.62
CA VAL A 373 -42.14 -30.27 -28.83
C VAL A 373 -42.69 -31.66 -29.18
N PRO A 374 -42.70 -32.62 -28.25
CA PRO A 374 -43.34 -33.90 -28.49
C PRO A 374 -44.81 -33.67 -28.84
N PRO A 375 -45.40 -34.46 -29.75
CA PRO A 375 -46.81 -34.34 -30.06
C PRO A 375 -47.65 -34.47 -28.77
N PRO A 376 -48.78 -33.77 -28.66
CA PRO A 376 -49.54 -33.63 -27.41
C PRO A 376 -49.97 -34.98 -26.82
N GLU A 377 -50.24 -35.99 -27.65
CA GLU A 377 -50.55 -37.35 -27.19
C GLU A 377 -49.40 -38.03 -26.44
N VAL A 378 -48.15 -37.74 -26.81
CA VAL A 378 -46.96 -38.26 -26.11
C VAL A 378 -46.78 -37.56 -24.77
N LEU A 379 -47.08 -36.26 -24.69
CA LEU A 379 -47.11 -35.50 -23.44
C LEU A 379 -48.22 -36.01 -22.51
N GLU A 380 -49.40 -36.33 -23.03
CA GLU A 380 -50.50 -36.92 -22.26
C GLU A 380 -50.16 -38.32 -21.75
N ARG A 381 -49.53 -39.18 -22.56
CA ARG A 381 -49.05 -40.50 -22.11
C ARG A 381 -47.93 -40.38 -21.08
N LEU A 382 -47.05 -39.40 -21.20
CA LEU A 382 -46.04 -39.08 -20.19
C LEU A 382 -46.71 -38.59 -18.89
N GLY A 383 -47.74 -37.74 -18.99
CA GLY A 383 -48.55 -37.29 -17.85
C GLY A 383 -49.26 -38.45 -17.14
N LYS A 384 -49.87 -39.38 -17.89
CA LYS A 384 -50.48 -40.60 -17.33
C LYS A 384 -49.46 -41.49 -16.62
N ARG A 385 -48.28 -41.70 -17.21
CA ARG A 385 -47.19 -42.43 -16.55
C ARG A 385 -46.64 -41.72 -15.32
N MET A 386 -46.58 -40.39 -15.30
CA MET A 386 -46.18 -39.62 -14.12
C MET A 386 -47.18 -39.78 -12.97
N VAL A 387 -48.48 -39.82 -13.29
CA VAL A 387 -49.56 -40.10 -12.33
C VAL A 387 -49.50 -41.55 -11.84
N GLU A 388 -49.33 -42.53 -12.73
CA GLU A 388 -49.22 -43.96 -12.39
C GLU A 388 -47.96 -44.30 -11.58
N SER A 389 -46.84 -43.64 -11.87
CA SER A 389 -45.58 -43.82 -11.13
C SER A 389 -45.54 -43.07 -9.79
N GLY A 390 -46.60 -42.35 -9.42
CA GLY A 390 -46.71 -41.65 -8.14
C GLY A 390 -45.78 -40.44 -8.00
N VAL A 391 -45.14 -40.00 -9.08
CA VAL A 391 -44.39 -38.73 -9.10
C VAL A 391 -45.41 -37.62 -9.31
N ALA A 392 -46.14 -37.30 -8.24
CA ALA A 392 -46.92 -36.07 -8.20
C ALA A 392 -45.95 -34.90 -8.48
N PRO A 393 -46.21 -34.02 -9.46
CA PRO A 393 -45.49 -32.76 -9.53
C PRO A 393 -45.74 -32.05 -8.21
N SER A 394 -44.71 -31.87 -7.39
CA SER A 394 -44.82 -31.01 -6.22
C SER A 394 -45.35 -29.65 -6.70
N PRO A 395 -46.26 -29.01 -5.97
CA PRO A 395 -46.72 -27.66 -6.31
C PRO A 395 -45.51 -26.72 -6.16
N VAL A 396 -44.77 -26.53 -7.24
CA VAL A 396 -43.78 -25.47 -7.37
C VAL A 396 -44.58 -24.25 -7.80
N ASP A 397 -44.90 -23.43 -6.79
CA ASP A 397 -45.01 -21.98 -6.87
C ASP A 397 -45.68 -21.42 -8.12
N ALA A 398 -47.01 -21.37 -8.09
CA ALA A 398 -47.82 -20.51 -8.95
C ALA A 398 -47.67 -19.02 -8.57
N GLY A 399 -46.45 -18.57 -8.33
CA GLY A 399 -46.17 -17.26 -7.74
C GLY A 399 -44.73 -16.80 -7.88
N GLU A 400 -44.08 -16.98 -9.04
CA GLU A 400 -42.93 -16.15 -9.40
C GLU A 400 -43.15 -15.53 -10.78
N GLU A 401 -43.38 -14.22 -10.75
CA GLU A 401 -43.38 -13.31 -11.89
C GLU A 401 -42.17 -13.54 -12.79
N GLU A 402 -42.42 -13.47 -14.10
CA GLU A 402 -41.42 -13.47 -15.15
C GLU A 402 -40.31 -12.42 -14.89
N ARG A 403 -39.18 -12.88 -14.34
CA ARG A 403 -37.94 -12.09 -14.44
C ARG A 403 -37.31 -12.32 -15.81
N PRO A 404 -37.00 -11.27 -16.58
CA PRO A 404 -36.48 -11.40 -17.93
C PRO A 404 -35.11 -12.11 -17.94
N ARG A 405 -34.96 -13.10 -18.83
CA ARG A 405 -33.77 -13.95 -19.06
C ARG A 405 -32.48 -13.22 -19.50
N SER A 406 -32.35 -11.92 -19.29
CA SER A 406 -31.19 -11.13 -19.74
C SER A 406 -30.03 -11.08 -18.74
N VAL A 407 -30.18 -11.62 -17.52
CA VAL A 407 -29.13 -11.53 -16.46
C VAL A 407 -28.35 -12.85 -16.24
N ALA A 408 -28.82 -14.00 -16.75
CA ALA A 408 -28.17 -15.28 -16.48
C ALA A 408 -26.82 -15.51 -17.19
N VAL A 409 -26.45 -14.65 -18.16
CA VAL A 409 -25.15 -14.75 -18.86
C VAL A 409 -24.01 -14.14 -18.02
N THR A 410 -24.29 -13.12 -17.20
CA THR A 410 -23.26 -12.50 -16.37
C THR A 410 -22.88 -13.36 -15.17
N ASP A 411 -23.83 -14.07 -14.58
CA ASP A 411 -23.57 -14.93 -13.40
C ASP A 411 -22.71 -16.16 -13.73
N ALA A 412 -22.76 -16.64 -14.97
CA ALA A 412 -21.92 -17.74 -15.44
C ALA A 412 -20.49 -17.27 -15.73
N GLU A 413 -20.33 -16.05 -16.26
CA GLU A 413 -19.01 -15.43 -16.49
C GLU A 413 -18.33 -15.06 -15.17
N ASP A 414 -19.08 -14.55 -14.19
CA ASP A 414 -18.56 -14.20 -12.86
C ASP A 414 -18.13 -15.45 -12.07
N ARG A 415 -18.87 -16.56 -12.16
CA ARG A 415 -18.46 -17.86 -11.58
C ARG A 415 -17.22 -18.45 -12.24
N ALA A 416 -17.04 -18.24 -13.55
CA ALA A 416 -15.86 -18.69 -14.26
C ALA A 416 -14.62 -17.86 -13.88
N VAL A 417 -14.77 -16.55 -13.69
CA VAL A 417 -13.70 -15.67 -13.18
C VAL A 417 -13.31 -16.06 -11.76
N GLU A 418 -14.28 -16.33 -10.87
CA GLU A 418 -14.01 -16.76 -9.50
C GLU A 418 -13.28 -18.12 -9.43
N GLN A 419 -13.61 -19.07 -10.33
CA GLN A 419 -12.88 -20.33 -10.44
C GLN A 419 -11.44 -20.16 -10.94
N VAL A 420 -11.20 -19.24 -11.87
CA VAL A 420 -9.84 -18.92 -12.37
C VAL A 420 -9.01 -18.25 -11.26
N GLU A 421 -9.59 -17.33 -10.50
CA GLU A 421 -8.92 -16.68 -9.36
C GLU A 421 -8.58 -17.68 -8.24
N ARG A 422 -9.47 -18.63 -7.93
CA ARG A 422 -9.18 -19.74 -6.99
C ARG A 422 -8.05 -20.66 -7.49
N ARG A 423 -7.93 -20.84 -8.81
CA ARG A 423 -6.85 -21.64 -9.43
C ARG A 423 -5.50 -20.94 -9.37
N ILE A 424 -5.47 -19.64 -9.69
CA ILE A 424 -4.26 -18.79 -9.60
C ILE A 424 -3.79 -18.71 -8.15
N GLY A 425 -4.70 -18.49 -7.18
CA GLY A 425 -4.36 -18.48 -5.77
C GLY A 425 -3.81 -19.82 -5.23
N ARG A 426 -4.27 -20.96 -5.77
CA ARG A 426 -3.73 -22.28 -5.42
C ARG A 426 -2.35 -22.53 -6.04
N GLU A 427 -2.06 -22.04 -7.24
CA GLU A 427 -0.72 -22.16 -7.83
C GLU A 427 0.32 -21.29 -7.13
N GLU A 428 -0.06 -20.08 -6.69
CA GLU A 428 0.81 -19.23 -5.86
C GLU A 428 1.11 -19.86 -4.49
N SER A 429 0.17 -20.63 -3.94
CA SER A 429 0.39 -21.37 -2.68
C SER A 429 1.29 -22.61 -2.85
N LYS A 430 1.33 -23.24 -4.03
CA LYS A 430 2.24 -24.35 -4.33
C LYS A 430 3.68 -23.88 -4.60
N ALA A 431 3.87 -22.65 -5.07
CA ALA A 431 5.18 -22.01 -5.18
C ALA A 431 5.81 -21.63 -3.81
N TYR A 432 5.10 -21.89 -2.71
CA TYR A 432 5.49 -21.51 -1.35
C TYR A 432 5.63 -22.73 -0.41
N TRP A 433 6.24 -23.82 -0.89
CA TRP A 433 6.86 -24.80 0.01
C TRP A 433 8.38 -24.58 0.01
N PRO A 434 9.00 -24.24 1.15
CA PRO A 434 10.45 -24.24 1.22
C PRO A 434 10.91 -25.69 1.13
N VAL A 435 11.65 -26.03 0.06
CA VAL A 435 12.43 -27.27 0.00
C VAL A 435 13.45 -27.22 1.15
N LYS A 436 13.08 -27.81 2.29
CA LYS A 436 14.01 -28.20 3.35
C LYS A 436 15.03 -29.14 2.72
N GLY A 437 16.21 -28.63 2.38
CA GLY A 437 17.29 -29.43 1.78
C GLY A 437 18.29 -28.65 0.95
N TRP A 438 18.01 -27.40 0.59
CA TRP A 438 18.92 -26.65 -0.30
C TRP A 438 20.12 -26.02 0.41
N LYS A 439 20.05 -25.77 1.73
CA LYS A 439 21.17 -25.24 2.52
C LYS A 439 22.28 -26.26 2.85
N GLU A 440 22.02 -27.54 2.69
CA GLU A 440 22.97 -28.61 3.08
C GLU A 440 23.91 -28.99 1.93
N ARG A 441 23.56 -28.62 0.69
CA ARG A 441 24.30 -29.02 -0.52
C ARG A 441 25.40 -28.05 -0.95
N GLN A 442 25.40 -26.80 -0.47
CA GLN A 442 26.49 -25.84 -0.75
C GLN A 442 27.65 -25.86 0.25
N ARG A 443 27.57 -26.65 1.34
CA ARG A 443 28.70 -26.82 2.29
C ARG A 443 29.67 -27.94 1.92
N ARG A 444 29.45 -28.67 0.82
CA ARG A 444 30.24 -29.86 0.46
C ARG A 444 31.09 -29.73 -0.82
N GLN A 445 31.12 -28.56 -1.46
CA GLN A 445 31.96 -28.34 -2.65
C GLN A 445 32.57 -26.93 -2.62
N LEU A 446 33.56 -26.74 -1.75
CA LEU A 446 34.63 -25.78 -2.02
C LEU A 446 35.94 -26.52 -1.69
N PRO A 447 36.86 -26.66 -2.65
CA PRO A 447 38.18 -27.21 -2.36
C PRO A 447 38.95 -26.22 -1.47
N VAL A 448 39.54 -26.77 -0.42
CA VAL A 448 40.55 -26.14 0.41
C VAL A 448 41.85 -26.22 -0.38
N GLU A 449 42.24 -25.14 -1.04
CA GLU A 449 43.59 -24.93 -1.55
C GLU A 449 43.77 -23.43 -1.82
N LEU A 450 44.96 -22.90 -1.51
CA LEU A 450 45.39 -21.49 -1.50
C LEU A 450 45.11 -20.73 -0.19
N MET A 451 45.71 -21.20 0.90
CA MET A 451 46.47 -20.29 1.77
C MET A 451 47.95 -20.50 1.43
N MET A 452 48.65 -19.43 1.04
CA MET A 452 50.08 -19.12 1.21
C MET A 452 50.48 -18.07 0.14
N GLY A 453 51.04 -16.95 0.60
CA GLY A 453 51.73 -15.89 -0.18
C GLY A 453 50.87 -14.67 -0.55
N ASP A 454 51.27 -13.41 -0.37
CA ASP A 454 52.50 -12.83 0.16
C ASP A 454 52.19 -11.43 0.74
N GLU A 455 53.02 -11.02 1.69
CA GLU A 455 53.14 -9.67 2.20
C GLU A 455 53.65 -8.75 1.08
N GLU A 456 52.87 -7.77 0.63
CA GLU A 456 53.35 -6.46 0.18
C GLU A 456 52.16 -5.58 -0.24
N GLY A 457 51.89 -4.55 0.55
CA GLY A 457 50.94 -3.51 0.21
C GLY A 457 51.47 -2.65 -0.95
N ARG A 458 50.79 -2.70 -2.10
CA ARG A 458 50.87 -1.66 -3.13
C ARG A 458 49.47 -1.32 -3.64
N PRO A 459 49.08 -0.04 -3.69
CA PRO A 459 47.84 0.38 -4.33
C PRO A 459 47.99 0.29 -5.86
N PHE A 460 46.98 -0.27 -6.52
CA PHE A 460 46.88 -0.32 -7.99
C PHE A 460 46.72 1.11 -8.56
N PRO A 461 47.48 1.48 -9.61
CA PRO A 461 47.23 2.72 -10.33
C PRO A 461 45.98 2.59 -11.21
N ALA A 462 45.12 3.60 -11.14
CA ALA A 462 44.00 3.78 -12.03
C ALA A 462 44.49 4.47 -13.31
N GLU A 463 44.51 3.78 -14.45
CA GLU A 463 44.55 4.41 -15.77
C GLU A 463 44.15 3.42 -16.88
N ASN A 464 43.30 3.93 -17.79
CA ASN A 464 42.90 3.44 -19.12
C ASN A 464 41.37 3.37 -19.29
N VAL A 465 40.75 4.54 -19.32
CA VAL A 465 39.46 4.75 -20.01
C VAL A 465 39.77 4.93 -21.48
N VAL A 466 39.50 3.89 -22.27
CA VAL A 466 39.52 3.95 -23.73
C VAL A 466 38.26 4.67 -24.20
N GLU A 467 38.45 5.81 -24.86
CA GLU A 467 37.44 6.49 -25.67
C GLU A 467 37.00 5.58 -26.82
N VAL A 468 35.71 5.24 -26.87
CA VAL A 468 35.08 4.68 -28.06
C VAL A 468 34.14 5.73 -28.62
N GLY A 469 34.63 6.42 -29.66
CA GLY A 469 33.82 7.27 -30.51
C GLY A 469 32.73 6.46 -31.23
N ARG A 470 31.55 7.08 -31.39
CA ARG A 470 30.52 6.62 -32.33
C ARG A 470 30.25 7.72 -33.35
N LYS A 471 30.46 7.37 -34.62
CA LYS A 471 29.70 7.88 -35.76
C LYS A 471 28.38 7.13 -35.85
#